data_AF-A0A948HEI4-F1
#
_entry.id   AF-A0A948HEI4-F1
#
_cell.length_a   1.000
_cell.length_b   1.000
_cell.length_c   1.000
_cell.angle_alpha   90.00
_cell.angle_beta   90.00
_cell.angle_gamma   90.00
#
_symmetry.space_group_name_H-M   'P 1'
#
loop_
_entity.id
_entity.type
_entity.pdbx_description
1 polymer ?
#
loop_
_entity_poly.entity_id
_entity_poly.type
_entity_poly.pdbx_seq_one_letter_code
_entity_poly.pdbx_strand_id
1 'polypeptide(L)'
;IHTSTVTVAVLVEPKEVELKINPEDLKIDTYRSSGAGGQHVNVTDSAVRITHLPSGVVVACQDERSQIKNRAKALRIIKARIMEKMLRDEADKMTQNRRIQVGTGERSEKIRTYNFPERRVTDHRINFTLYRLEEVLEGDLDEIITALVQAERKKVYEARGLT
;
A
#
# COMPACT_ATOMS: atom_id res chain seq x y z
N ILE A 1 -27.05 -10.98 -28.52
CA ILE A 1 -26.66 -9.99 -27.47
C ILE A 1 -25.59 -10.64 -26.60
N HIS A 2 -24.44 -10.00 -26.42
CA HIS A 2 -23.37 -10.49 -25.52
C HIS A 2 -23.35 -9.62 -24.26
N THR A 3 -23.08 -10.23 -23.11
CA THR A 3 -22.90 -9.51 -21.84
C THR A 3 -21.44 -9.62 -21.42
N SER A 4 -20.82 -8.48 -21.16
CA SER A 4 -19.44 -8.40 -20.67
C SER A 4 -19.41 -7.75 -19.28
N THR A 5 -18.38 -8.05 -18.49
CA THR A 5 -18.10 -7.42 -17.20
C THR A 5 -16.81 -6.61 -17.28
N VAL A 6 -16.76 -5.50 -16.55
CA VAL A 6 -15.57 -4.66 -16.41
C VAL A 6 -15.46 -4.23 -14.96
N THR A 7 -14.24 -4.12 -14.45
CA THR A 7 -13.96 -3.71 -13.08
C THR A 7 -13.18 -2.40 -13.09
N VAL A 8 -13.50 -1.52 -12.15
CA VAL A 8 -12.86 -0.21 -12.00
C VAL A 8 -12.49 -0.05 -10.54
N ALA A 9 -11.21 0.17 -10.26
CA ALA A 9 -10.71 0.48 -8.93
C ALA A 9 -10.20 1.92 -8.89
N VAL A 10 -10.52 2.64 -7.82
CA VAL A 10 -10.09 4.02 -7.60
C VAL A 10 -9.18 4.02 -6.36
N LEU A 11 -7.90 4.23 -6.59
CA LEU A 11 -6.87 4.27 -5.54
C LEU A 11 -6.30 5.69 -5.46
N VAL A 12 -6.03 6.15 -4.25
CA VAL A 12 -5.35 7.42 -4.03
C VAL A 12 -3.88 7.24 -4.42
N GLU A 13 -3.32 8.27 -5.08
CA GLU A 13 -1.91 8.28 -5.43
C GLU A 13 -1.04 8.22 -4.16
N PRO A 14 -0.10 7.26 -4.07
CA PRO A 14 0.77 7.15 -2.91
C PRO A 14 1.76 8.31 -2.87
N LYS A 15 2.02 8.83 -1.66
CA LYS A 15 3.12 9.78 -1.44
C LYS A 15 4.44 9.02 -1.36
N GLU A 16 5.53 9.64 -1.79
CA GLU A 16 6.87 9.07 -1.60
C GLU A 16 7.13 8.80 -0.12
N VAL A 17 7.57 7.58 0.17
CA VAL A 17 7.87 7.15 1.54
C VAL A 17 9.27 7.68 1.91
N GLU A 18 9.31 8.78 2.66
CA GLU A 18 10.56 9.26 3.24
C GLU A 18 10.96 8.43 4.46
N LEU A 19 12.05 7.69 4.35
CA LEU A 19 12.64 6.99 5.48
C LEU A 19 13.54 7.92 6.31
N LYS A 20 13.01 8.43 7.43
CA LYS A 20 13.78 9.11 8.47
C LYS A 20 14.11 8.11 9.58
N ILE A 21 15.40 7.82 9.76
CA ILE A 21 15.89 6.96 10.85
C ILE A 21 16.45 7.88 11.93
N ASN A 22 15.85 7.83 13.13
CA ASN A 22 16.42 8.50 14.29
C ASN A 22 17.57 7.65 14.84
N PRO A 23 18.71 8.24 15.20
CA PRO A 23 19.82 7.50 15.80
C PRO A 23 19.45 6.77 17.10
N GLU A 24 18.47 7.29 17.85
CA GLU A 24 18.00 6.70 19.12
C GLU A 24 17.26 5.36 18.92
N ASP A 25 16.68 5.14 17.74
CA ASP A 25 15.98 3.91 17.37
C ASP A 25 16.95 2.78 16.97
N LEU A 26 18.25 3.08 16.88
CA LEU A 26 19.29 2.13 16.47
C LEU A 26 20.09 1.65 17.67
N LYS A 27 19.92 0.38 18.01
CA LYS A 27 20.82 -0.33 18.91
C LYS A 27 22.03 -0.83 18.12
N ILE A 28 23.24 -0.42 18.53
CA ILE A 28 24.49 -0.79 17.87
C ILE A 28 25.33 -1.63 18.84
N ASP A 29 25.49 -2.91 18.53
CA ASP A 29 26.30 -3.86 19.29
C ASP A 29 27.61 -4.13 18.53
N THR A 30 28.74 -4.03 19.23
CA THR A 30 30.07 -4.38 18.70
C THR A 30 30.54 -5.69 19.30
N TYR A 31 31.12 -6.56 18.47
CA TYR A 31 31.60 -7.87 18.92
C TYR A 31 32.80 -8.34 18.08
N ARG A 32 33.42 -9.43 18.50
CA ARG A 32 34.56 -10.04 17.78
C ARG A 32 34.11 -10.61 16.45
N SER A 33 34.87 -10.32 15.40
CA SER A 33 34.63 -10.92 14.08
C SER A 33 34.81 -12.43 14.14
N SER A 34 33.99 -13.17 13.41
CA SER A 34 34.13 -14.63 13.28
C SER A 34 34.86 -14.99 11.99
N GLY A 35 35.87 -15.87 12.03
CA GLY A 35 36.49 -16.43 10.83
C GLY A 35 37.98 -16.70 10.94
N ALA A 36 38.57 -17.17 9.82
CA ALA A 36 40.00 -17.42 9.70
C ALA A 36 40.77 -16.09 9.62
N GLY A 37 41.05 -15.49 10.77
CA GLY A 37 42.03 -14.41 10.87
C GLY A 37 42.90 -14.64 12.09
N GLY A 38 44.18 -14.27 11.96
CA GLY A 38 45.16 -14.44 13.03
C GLY A 38 44.85 -13.62 14.28
N GLN A 39 45.88 -13.26 15.06
CA GLN A 39 45.71 -12.55 16.34
C GLN A 39 44.74 -11.35 16.28
N HIS A 40 44.72 -10.61 15.18
CA HIS A 40 43.85 -9.44 15.00
C HIS A 40 42.35 -9.76 15.11
N VAL A 41 41.88 -10.92 14.63
CA VAL A 41 40.46 -11.32 14.69
C VAL A 41 40.07 -11.79 16.09
N ASN A 42 41.02 -12.38 16.83
CA ASN A 42 40.76 -12.87 18.18
C ASN A 42 40.75 -11.77 19.26
N VAL A 43 41.38 -10.63 18.98
CA VAL A 43 41.59 -9.55 19.97
C VAL A 43 40.78 -8.30 19.65
N THR A 44 40.46 -8.02 18.38
CA THR A 44 39.83 -6.75 17.98
C THR A 44 38.32 -6.90 17.78
N ASP A 45 37.54 -6.03 18.43
CA ASP A 45 36.07 -5.98 18.28
C ASP A 45 35.66 -5.19 17.02
N SER A 46 35.95 -5.77 15.84
CA SER A 46 35.68 -5.12 14.55
C SER A 46 34.28 -5.36 13.98
N ALA A 47 33.55 -6.39 14.41
CA ALA A 47 32.22 -6.70 13.87
C ALA A 47 31.14 -5.80 14.51
N VAL A 48 30.18 -5.38 13.68
CA VAL A 48 29.09 -4.48 14.09
C VAL A 48 27.76 -5.10 13.75
N ARG A 49 26.84 -5.12 14.73
CA ARG A 49 25.43 -5.46 14.55
C ARG A 49 24.59 -4.22 14.87
N ILE A 50 23.66 -3.92 13.99
CA ILE A 50 22.72 -2.80 14.16
C ILE A 50 21.31 -3.39 14.13
N THR A 51 20.52 -3.02 15.13
CA THR A 51 19.12 -3.38 15.27
C THR A 51 18.29 -2.10 15.29
N HIS A 52 17.33 -1.99 14.37
CA HIS A 52 16.33 -0.93 14.41
C HIS A 52 15.15 -1.38 15.26
N LEU A 53 14.99 -0.78 16.44
CA LEU A 53 14.03 -1.21 17.45
C LEU A 53 12.58 -1.16 16.94
N PRO A 54 12.11 -0.10 16.25
CA PRO A 54 10.72 -0.02 15.79
C PRO A 54 10.35 -1.06 14.73
N SER A 55 11.27 -1.36 13.80
CA SER A 55 10.99 -2.29 12.68
C SER A 55 11.39 -3.73 12.96
N GLY A 56 12.19 -3.96 14.00
CA GLY A 56 12.79 -5.26 14.34
C GLY A 56 13.88 -5.73 13.37
N VAL A 57 14.27 -4.91 12.39
CA VAL A 57 15.27 -5.30 11.37
C VAL A 57 16.65 -5.32 11.99
N VAL A 58 17.36 -6.44 11.80
CA VAL A 58 18.74 -6.63 12.27
C VAL A 58 19.68 -6.81 11.08
N VAL A 59 20.81 -6.13 11.13
CA VAL A 59 21.90 -6.25 10.15
C VAL A 59 23.22 -6.42 10.89
N ALA A 60 24.04 -7.35 10.44
CA ALA A 60 25.40 -7.54 10.94
C ALA A 60 26.41 -7.41 9.80
N CYS A 61 27.57 -6.80 10.06
CA CYS A 61 28.65 -6.63 9.10
C CYS A 61 30.01 -6.81 9.77
N GLN A 62 30.88 -7.60 9.13
CA GLN A 62 32.23 -7.92 9.62
C GLN A 62 33.26 -8.02 8.49
N ASP A 63 32.94 -7.45 7.32
CA ASP A 63 33.71 -7.66 6.09
C ASP A 63 35.07 -6.93 6.12
N GLU A 64 35.12 -5.80 6.80
CA GLU A 64 36.32 -4.96 6.92
C GLU A 64 37.01 -5.18 8.27
N ARG A 65 38.33 -4.93 8.31
CA ARG A 65 39.10 -4.93 9.58
C ARG A 65 38.74 -3.75 10.50
N SER A 66 38.10 -2.71 9.95
CA SER A 66 37.75 -1.49 10.67
C SER A 66 36.28 -1.48 11.09
N GLN A 67 36.05 -1.31 12.40
CA GLN A 67 34.72 -1.15 12.98
C GLN A 67 33.93 0.00 12.34
N ILE A 68 34.57 1.14 12.07
CA ILE A 68 33.91 2.33 11.48
C ILE A 68 33.37 2.01 10.09
N LYS A 69 34.16 1.30 9.27
CA LYS A 69 33.74 0.88 7.93
C LYS A 69 32.58 -0.12 7.99
N ASN A 70 32.65 -1.09 8.91
CA ASN A 70 31.57 -2.05 9.13
C ASN A 70 30.29 -1.36 9.61
N ARG A 71 30.38 -0.37 10.51
CA ARG A 71 29.24 0.44 10.98
C ARG A 71 28.61 1.21 9.83
N ALA A 72 29.40 1.91 9.01
CA ALA A 72 28.89 2.68 7.87
C ALA A 72 28.19 1.76 6.85
N LYS A 73 28.75 0.58 6.58
CA LYS A 73 28.13 -0.41 5.69
C LYS A 73 26.84 -0.98 6.27
N ALA A 74 26.83 -1.35 7.56
CA ALA A 74 25.64 -1.83 8.25
C ALA A 74 24.52 -0.79 8.26
N LEU A 75 24.83 0.50 8.47
CA LEU A 75 23.87 1.60 8.40
C LEU A 75 23.25 1.76 7.00
N ARG A 76 24.04 1.59 5.93
CA ARG A 76 23.53 1.63 4.56
C ARG A 76 22.59 0.46 4.28
N ILE A 77 22.97 -0.74 4.70
CA ILE A 77 22.16 -1.95 4.49
C ILE A 77 20.86 -1.90 5.30
N ILE A 78 20.91 -1.48 6.56
CA ILE A 78 19.70 -1.41 7.39
C ILE A 78 18.71 -0.37 6.84
N LYS A 79 19.19 0.76 6.34
CA LYS A 79 18.35 1.77 5.67
C LYS A 79 17.67 1.17 4.43
N ALA A 80 18.41 0.46 3.59
CA ALA A 80 17.85 -0.19 2.40
C ALA A 80 16.78 -1.24 2.78
N ARG A 81 17.05 -2.10 3.77
CA ARG A 81 16.10 -3.12 4.23
C ARG A 81 14.82 -2.54 4.83
N ILE A 82 14.94 -1.47 5.61
CA ILE A 82 13.76 -0.80 6.19
C ILE A 82 12.94 -0.17 5.06
N MET A 83 13.58 0.51 4.11
CA MET A 83 12.90 1.12 2.97
C MET A 83 12.17 0.07 2.13
N GLU A 84 12.83 -1.04 1.81
CA GLU A 84 12.21 -2.17 1.10
C GLU A 84 10.99 -2.72 1.84
N LYS A 85 11.09 -2.91 3.16
CA LYS A 85 9.96 -3.37 3.99
C LYS A 85 8.79 -2.39 3.92
N MET A 86 9.04 -1.09 4.07
CA MET A 86 7.99 -0.07 4.01
C MET A 86 7.32 -0.03 2.63
N LEU A 87 8.09 -0.09 1.55
CA LEU A 87 7.57 -0.13 0.19
C LEU A 87 6.70 -1.38 -0.04
N ARG A 88 7.15 -2.53 0.47
CA ARG A 88 6.38 -3.76 0.39
C ARG A 88 5.08 -3.69 1.17
N ASP A 89 5.12 -3.23 2.41
CA ASP A 89 3.93 -3.10 3.25
C ASP A 89 2.90 -2.15 2.61
N GLU A 90 3.35 -1.07 1.97
CA GLU A 90 2.49 -0.14 1.26
C GLU A 90 1.89 -0.75 -0.02
N ALA A 91 2.70 -1.47 -0.80
CA ALA A 91 2.24 -2.19 -1.98
C ALA A 91 1.22 -3.30 -1.63
N ASP A 92 1.43 -3.99 -0.52
CA ASP A 92 0.53 -5.02 -0.01
C ASP A 92 -0.82 -4.39 0.42
N LYS A 93 -0.80 -3.27 1.15
CA LYS A 93 -2.01 -2.51 1.48
C LYS A 93 -2.74 -2.04 0.23
N MET A 94 -2.03 -1.49 -0.75
CA MET A 94 -2.62 -1.04 -2.01
C MET A 94 -3.28 -2.20 -2.76
N THR A 95 -2.60 -3.34 -2.84
CA THR A 95 -3.12 -4.56 -3.47
C THR A 95 -4.35 -5.08 -2.77
N GLN A 96 -4.35 -5.08 -1.43
CA GLN A 96 -5.49 -5.48 -0.62
C GLN A 96 -6.68 -4.54 -0.84
N ASN A 97 -6.46 -3.22 -0.79
CA ASN A 97 -7.49 -2.22 -1.04
C ASN A 97 -8.09 -2.38 -2.45
N ARG A 98 -7.25 -2.59 -3.47
CA ARG A 98 -7.69 -2.86 -4.84
C ARG A 98 -8.55 -4.12 -4.92
N ARG A 99 -8.12 -5.20 -4.25
CA ARG A 99 -8.84 -6.48 -4.22
C ARG A 99 -10.22 -6.33 -3.57
N ILE A 100 -10.32 -5.55 -2.49
CA ILE A 100 -11.59 -5.28 -1.82
C ILE A 100 -12.54 -4.49 -2.73
N GLN A 101 -12.04 -3.49 -3.47
CA GLN A 101 -12.89 -2.70 -4.37
C GLN A 101 -13.40 -3.48 -5.58
N VAL A 102 -12.55 -4.34 -6.16
CA VAL A 102 -12.87 -5.10 -7.37
C VAL A 102 -13.72 -6.35 -7.06
N GLY A 103 -13.57 -6.90 -5.86
CA GLY A 103 -14.24 -8.15 -5.48
C GLY A 103 -13.77 -9.33 -6.33
N THR A 104 -14.71 -10.17 -6.75
CA THR A 104 -14.46 -11.31 -7.65
C THR A 104 -14.52 -10.92 -9.12
N GLY A 105 -15.06 -9.74 -9.43
CA GLY A 105 -15.29 -9.27 -10.80
C GLY A 105 -16.44 -9.99 -11.51
N GLU A 106 -17.26 -10.73 -10.77
CA GLU A 106 -18.40 -11.46 -11.31
C GLU A 106 -19.63 -10.56 -11.55
N ARG A 107 -20.53 -11.03 -12.43
CA ARG A 107 -21.77 -10.32 -12.76
C ARG A 107 -22.73 -10.19 -11.56
N SER A 108 -22.61 -11.08 -10.58
CA SER A 108 -23.37 -11.05 -9.32
C SER A 108 -23.08 -9.78 -8.52
N GLU A 109 -21.84 -9.29 -8.57
CA GLU A 109 -21.35 -8.12 -7.82
C GLU A 109 -21.43 -6.81 -8.61
N LYS A 110 -22.21 -6.78 -9.71
CA LYS A 110 -22.32 -5.61 -10.58
C LYS A 110 -22.82 -4.37 -9.81
N ILE A 111 -22.04 -3.30 -9.89
CA ILE A 111 -22.44 -1.99 -9.37
C ILE A 111 -23.35 -1.26 -10.35
N ARG A 112 -23.10 -1.42 -11.66
CA ARG A 112 -23.83 -0.72 -12.70
C ARG A 112 -24.02 -1.60 -13.93
N THR A 113 -25.14 -1.43 -14.63
CA THR A 113 -25.42 -2.10 -15.90
C THR A 113 -25.63 -1.05 -16.99
N TYR A 114 -24.84 -1.17 -18.05
CA TYR A 114 -24.96 -0.39 -19.28
C TYR A 114 -25.69 -1.26 -20.31
N ASN A 115 -26.91 -0.88 -20.65
CA ASN A 115 -27.78 -1.65 -21.54
C ASN A 115 -27.95 -0.89 -22.86
N PHE A 116 -27.26 -1.36 -23.89
CA PHE A 116 -27.27 -0.77 -25.22
C PHE A 116 -28.62 -0.89 -25.96
N PRO A 117 -29.27 -2.08 -26.02
CA PRO A 117 -30.57 -2.21 -26.68
C PRO A 117 -31.65 -1.26 -26.14
N GLU A 118 -31.66 -1.03 -24.83
CA GLU A 118 -32.66 -0.16 -24.18
C GLU A 118 -32.14 1.25 -23.89
N ARG A 119 -30.93 1.59 -24.36
CA ARG A 119 -30.24 2.87 -24.17
C ARG A 119 -30.28 3.38 -22.71
N ARG A 120 -30.06 2.46 -21.77
CA ARG A 120 -30.23 2.70 -20.33
C ARG A 120 -28.95 2.40 -19.55
N VAL A 121 -28.74 3.17 -18.48
CA VAL A 121 -27.75 2.89 -17.44
C VAL A 121 -28.45 2.77 -16.10
N THR A 122 -28.21 1.67 -15.38
CA THR A 122 -28.78 1.42 -14.04
C THR A 122 -27.67 1.20 -13.03
N ASP A 123 -27.65 2.00 -11.97
CA ASP A 123 -26.77 1.82 -10.80
C ASP A 123 -27.51 1.04 -9.70
N HIS A 124 -27.06 -0.19 -9.44
CA HIS A 124 -27.73 -1.14 -8.54
C HIS A 124 -27.52 -0.82 -7.06
N ARG A 125 -26.60 0.09 -6.71
CA ARG A 125 -26.37 0.47 -5.30
C ARG A 125 -27.54 1.21 -4.68
N ILE A 126 -28.28 1.95 -5.51
CA ILE A 126 -29.45 2.75 -5.13
C ILE A 126 -30.65 2.50 -6.05
N ASN A 127 -30.56 1.54 -6.97
CA ASN A 127 -31.54 1.23 -8.01
C ASN A 127 -31.92 2.44 -8.88
N PHE A 128 -30.97 3.34 -9.13
CA PHE A 128 -31.17 4.53 -9.94
C PHE A 128 -30.96 4.21 -11.43
N THR A 129 -31.85 4.69 -12.29
CA THR A 129 -31.85 4.36 -13.72
C THR A 129 -32.00 5.61 -14.57
N LEU A 130 -31.14 5.73 -15.58
CA LEU A 130 -31.21 6.77 -16.62
C LEU A 130 -31.40 6.14 -18.00
N TYR A 131 -32.13 6.83 -18.86
CA TYR A 131 -32.39 6.46 -20.26
C TYR A 131 -31.60 7.33 -21.25
N ARG A 132 -30.36 7.69 -20.86
CA ARG A 132 -29.47 8.60 -21.60
C ARG A 132 -28.08 7.98 -21.73
N LEU A 133 -28.02 6.75 -22.27
CA LEU A 133 -26.76 5.97 -22.34
C LEU A 133 -25.64 6.70 -23.09
N GLU A 134 -25.95 7.36 -24.20
CA GLU A 134 -24.96 8.01 -25.07
C GLU A 134 -24.25 9.16 -24.34
N GLU A 135 -25.00 10.05 -23.70
CA GLU A 135 -24.48 11.15 -22.88
C GLU A 135 -23.59 10.65 -21.74
N VAL A 136 -24.01 9.58 -21.06
CA VAL A 136 -23.24 8.96 -19.98
C VAL A 136 -21.91 8.38 -20.48
N LEU A 137 -21.88 7.84 -21.70
CA LEU A 137 -20.65 7.32 -22.31
C LEU A 137 -19.71 8.45 -22.79
N GLU A 138 -20.26 9.61 -23.13
CA GLU A 138 -19.49 10.82 -23.46
C GLU A 138 -18.92 11.54 -22.23
N GLY A 139 -19.37 11.16 -21.03
CA GLY A 139 -18.81 11.63 -19.76
C GLY A 139 -19.80 12.38 -18.87
N ASP A 140 -21.05 12.59 -19.29
CA ASP A 140 -22.09 13.21 -18.45
C ASP A 140 -22.58 12.23 -17.38
N LEU A 141 -21.88 12.21 -16.26
CA LEU A 141 -22.14 11.35 -15.11
C LEU A 141 -22.70 12.13 -13.91
N ASP A 142 -22.91 13.44 -14.04
CA ASP A 142 -23.18 14.33 -12.91
C ASP A 142 -24.45 13.97 -12.16
N GLU A 143 -25.51 13.59 -12.88
CA GLU A 143 -26.77 13.16 -12.27
C GLU A 143 -26.61 11.86 -11.46
N ILE A 144 -25.88 10.89 -12.00
CA ILE A 144 -25.60 9.62 -11.31
C ILE A 144 -24.76 9.87 -10.06
N ILE A 145 -23.70 10.69 -10.18
CA ILE A 145 -22.81 11.02 -9.06
C ILE A 145 -23.59 11.75 -7.97
N THR A 146 -24.40 12.75 -8.34
CA THR A 146 -25.21 13.52 -7.39
C THR A 146 -26.18 12.62 -6.64
N ALA A 147 -26.90 11.74 -7.34
CA ALA A 147 -27.82 10.79 -6.72
C ALA A 147 -27.12 9.86 -5.72
N LEU A 148 -25.93 9.36 -6.07
CA LEU A 148 -25.13 8.50 -5.18
C LEU A 148 -24.63 9.26 -3.94
N VAL A 149 -24.13 10.48 -4.11
CA VAL A 149 -23.65 11.31 -2.99
C VAL A 149 -24.79 11.64 -2.03
N GLN A 150 -25.98 11.96 -2.55
CA GLN A 150 -27.15 12.21 -1.73
C GLN A 150 -27.59 10.96 -0.96
N ALA A 151 -27.64 9.80 -1.63
CA ALA A 151 -27.99 8.55 -0.99
C ALA A 151 -26.98 8.17 0.12
N GLU A 152 -25.69 8.37 -0.11
CA GLU A 152 -24.65 8.10 0.89
C GLU A 152 -24.76 9.06 2.08
N ARG A 153 -24.94 10.36 1.83
CA ARG A 153 -25.18 11.35 2.90
C ARG A 153 -26.40 10.96 3.74
N LYS A 154 -27.50 10.56 3.10
CA LYS A 154 -28.71 10.10 3.81
C LYS A 154 -28.42 8.91 4.71
N LYS A 155 -27.71 7.87 4.22
CA LYS A 155 -27.30 6.73 5.04
C LYS A 155 -26.46 7.13 6.24
N VAL A 156 -25.52 8.07 6.06
CA VAL A 156 -24.68 8.57 7.15
C VAL A 156 -25.50 9.34 8.20
N TYR A 157 -26.47 10.15 7.77
CA TYR A 157 -27.37 10.86 8.68
C TYR A 157 -28.27 9.90 9.47
N GLU A 158 -28.87 8.92 8.80
CA GLU A 158 -29.68 7.86 9.43
C GLU A 158 -28.86 7.06 10.45
N ALA A 159 -27.63 6.67 10.09
CA ALA A 159 -26.71 5.95 10.99
C ALA A 159 -26.31 6.79 12.22
N ARG A 160 -26.37 8.11 12.12
CA ARG A 160 -26.09 9.05 13.22
C ARG A 160 -27.34 9.49 13.99
N GLY A 161 -28.53 9.01 13.60
CA GLY A 161 -29.79 9.36 14.26
C GLY A 161 -30.26 10.80 14.05
N LEU A 162 -29.75 11.48 13.02
CA LEU A 162 -30.18 12.80 12.60
C LEU A 162 -31.08 12.60 11.37
N THR A 163 -32.40 12.73 11.53
CA THR A 163 -33.38 12.62 10.43
C THR A 163 -33.41 13.86 9.56
#